data_AF-A0A7V4FDZ8-F1
#
_entry.id   AF-A0A7V4FDZ8-F1
#
_cell.length_a   1.000
_cell.length_b   1.000
_cell.length_c   1.000
_cell.angle_alpha   90.00
_cell.angle_beta   90.00
_cell.angle_gamma   90.00
#
_symmetry.space_group_name_H-M   'P 1'
#
loop_
_entity.id
_entity.type
_entity.pdbx_description
1 polymer ?
#
loop_
_entity_poly.entity_id
_entity_poly.type
_entity_poly.pdbx_seq_one_letter_code
_entity_poly.pdbx_strand_id
1 'polypeptide(L)'
;DNLIIEISGNEFPFFDGSGKEYYLKLKDLVVDFVSYKKEIIEIKRNLIIFDDNNFILLLPNKKFSCLVITNFPDYFSWQSCKLDNNFLDIIFSQTPIPKKILKEEDIRFFKNLGYFSNQNWLLGKGKFVYHKMLDLLGNLKILNKEIKAKIIAFRPSHKLNLQLVKKLEELSKGGKNGY
;
A
#
# COMPACT_ATOMS: atom_id res chain seq x y z
N ASP A 1 14.04 -1.29 10.84
CA ASP A 1 13.06 -2.31 11.25
C ASP A 1 12.27 -1.91 12.49
N ASN A 2 12.95 -1.37 13.50
CA ASN A 2 12.31 -0.74 14.64
C ASN A 2 12.41 0.78 14.47
N LEU A 3 11.30 1.49 14.66
CA LEU A 3 11.21 2.95 14.60
C LEU A 3 10.14 3.38 15.61
N ILE A 4 10.46 4.36 16.43
CA ILE A 4 9.46 5.06 17.26
C ILE A 4 8.99 6.27 16.45
N ILE A 5 7.67 6.39 16.29
CA ILE A 5 7.04 7.51 15.61
C ILE A 5 6.18 8.24 16.63
N GLU A 6 6.56 9.47 16.94
CA GLU A 6 5.80 10.37 17.80
C GLU A 6 4.98 11.33 16.93
N ILE A 7 3.69 11.48 17.25
CA ILE A 7 2.76 12.34 16.50
C ILE A 7 2.09 13.27 17.49
N SER A 8 2.21 14.57 17.24
CA SER A 8 1.43 15.60 17.93
C SER A 8 0.17 15.88 17.12
N GLY A 9 -0.91 15.14 17.40
CA GLY A 9 -2.18 15.22 16.68
C GLY A 9 -2.90 13.88 16.57
N ASN A 10 -4.02 13.84 15.85
CA ASN A 10 -4.84 12.62 15.69
C ASN A 10 -4.48 11.81 14.42
N GLU A 11 -3.68 12.38 13.52
CA GLU A 11 -3.38 11.78 12.21
C GLU A 11 -1.92 12.02 11.79
N PHE A 12 -1.42 11.14 10.93
CA PHE A 12 -0.14 11.34 10.26
C PHE A 12 -0.22 12.53 9.29
N PRO A 13 0.86 13.35 9.18
CA PRO A 13 0.90 14.41 8.18
C PRO A 13 0.68 13.88 6.76
N PHE A 14 -0.23 14.51 6.02
CA PHE A 14 -0.57 14.11 4.65
C PHE A 14 0.49 14.53 3.62
N PHE A 15 1.24 15.61 3.89
CA PHE A 15 2.22 16.20 2.97
C PHE A 15 1.63 16.45 1.57
N ASP A 16 2.22 15.84 0.54
CA ASP A 16 1.78 15.96 -0.85
C ASP A 16 0.86 14.80 -1.29
N GLY A 17 0.44 13.94 -0.35
CA GLY A 17 -0.36 12.74 -0.60
C GLY A 17 0.41 11.54 -1.15
N SER A 18 1.75 11.60 -1.14
CA SER A 18 2.64 10.47 -1.44
C SER A 18 3.50 10.09 -0.23
N GLY A 19 4.30 9.02 -0.36
CA GLY A 19 5.28 8.63 0.65
C GLY A 19 6.62 9.39 0.55
N LYS A 20 6.73 10.37 -0.35
CA LYS A 20 8.00 11.03 -0.70
C LYS A 20 8.70 11.65 0.51
N GLU A 21 8.00 12.49 1.28
CA GLU A 21 8.62 13.21 2.40
C GLU A 21 9.11 12.23 3.48
N TYR A 22 8.32 11.20 3.79
CA TYR A 22 8.74 10.12 4.70
C TYR A 22 10.00 9.42 4.18
N TYR A 23 10.04 9.05 2.90
CA TYR A 23 11.22 8.40 2.32
C TYR A 23 12.46 9.29 2.38
N LEU A 24 12.36 10.56 1.97
CA LEU A 24 13.50 11.48 1.96
C LEU A 24 14.07 11.71 3.37
N LYS A 25 13.21 11.75 4.39
CA LYS A 25 13.64 11.89 5.79
C LYS A 25 14.26 10.61 6.34
N LEU A 26 13.76 9.43 5.97
CA LEU A 26 14.16 8.16 6.57
C LEU A 26 15.27 7.42 5.82
N LYS A 27 15.46 7.64 4.51
CA LYS A 27 16.32 6.80 3.66
C LYS A 27 17.79 6.73 4.10
N ASP A 28 18.30 7.81 4.67
CA ASP A 28 19.70 7.92 5.12
C ASP A 28 19.81 7.84 6.66
N LEU A 29 18.70 7.62 7.37
CA LEU A 29 18.68 7.48 8.83
C LEU A 29 18.92 6.01 9.20
N VAL A 30 20.18 5.66 9.41
CA VAL A 30 20.57 4.43 10.09
C VAL A 30 21.26 4.79 11.39
N VAL A 31 20.60 4.50 12.50
CA VAL A 31 21.11 4.80 13.85
C VAL A 31 21.88 3.59 14.41
N ASP A 32 21.44 2.37 14.09
CA ASP A 32 22.08 1.14 14.59
C ASP A 32 21.76 -0.06 13.69
N PHE A 33 22.65 -1.05 13.68
CA PHE A 33 22.48 -2.33 13.00
C PHE A 33 22.31 -3.45 14.02
N VAL A 34 21.06 -3.72 14.40
CA VAL A 34 20.71 -4.87 15.24
C VAL A 34 20.35 -6.06 14.35
N SER A 35 20.99 -7.20 14.58
CA SER A 35 20.60 -8.46 13.95
C SER A 35 19.24 -8.90 14.47
N TYR A 36 18.22 -8.85 13.60
CA TYR A 36 16.87 -9.30 13.90
C TYR A 36 16.35 -10.22 12.80
N LYS A 37 15.86 -11.39 13.18
CA LYS A 37 15.25 -12.35 12.26
C LYS A 37 13.73 -12.18 12.30
N LYS A 38 13.15 -11.67 11.22
CA LYS A 38 11.68 -11.61 11.06
C LYS A 38 11.10 -13.01 11.02
N GLU A 39 9.94 -13.18 11.65
CA GLU A 39 9.13 -14.37 11.43
C GLU A 39 8.70 -14.43 9.95
N ILE A 40 8.62 -15.64 9.41
CA ILE A 40 8.30 -15.88 8.00
C ILE A 40 6.86 -16.41 7.90
N ILE A 41 6.07 -15.80 7.04
CA ILE A 41 4.78 -16.33 6.59
C ILE A 41 4.97 -16.93 5.20
N GLU A 42 4.83 -18.24 5.10
CA GLU A 42 4.93 -18.95 3.82
C GLU A 42 3.55 -19.44 3.37
N ILE A 43 3.18 -19.06 2.15
CA ILE A 43 1.93 -19.53 1.53
C ILE A 43 2.18 -20.89 0.91
N LYS A 44 1.57 -21.94 1.48
CA LYS A 44 1.73 -23.33 1.03
C LYS A 44 0.75 -23.77 -0.06
N ARG A 45 -0.39 -23.07 -0.17
CA ARG A 45 -1.45 -23.35 -1.15
C ARG A 45 -2.06 -22.07 -1.67
N ASN A 46 -2.69 -22.14 -2.83
CA ASN A 46 -3.42 -21.01 -3.39
C ASN A 46 -4.56 -20.60 -2.45
N LEU A 47 -4.68 -19.30 -2.17
CA LEU A 47 -5.77 -18.74 -1.38
C LEU A 47 -6.31 -17.53 -2.11
N ILE A 48 -7.61 -17.30 -2.00
CA ILE A 48 -8.25 -16.12 -2.56
C ILE A 48 -9.11 -15.46 -1.50
N ILE A 49 -9.04 -14.13 -1.48
CA ILE A 49 -9.82 -13.27 -0.59
C ILE A 49 -10.67 -12.41 -1.51
N PHE A 50 -11.98 -12.45 -1.32
CA PHE A 50 -12.95 -11.77 -2.17
C PHE A 50 -13.70 -10.69 -1.39
N ASP A 51 -13.99 -9.58 -2.07
CA ASP A 51 -14.90 -8.53 -1.64
C ASP A 51 -15.67 -8.04 -2.88
N ASP A 52 -16.88 -8.57 -3.06
CA ASP A 52 -17.71 -8.41 -4.27
C ASP A 52 -16.95 -8.79 -5.55
N ASN A 53 -16.66 -7.80 -6.41
CA ASN A 53 -15.95 -7.95 -7.67
C ASN A 53 -14.41 -7.77 -7.54
N ASN A 54 -13.92 -7.55 -6.32
CA ASN A 54 -12.50 -7.33 -6.03
C ASN A 54 -11.92 -8.59 -5.39
N PHE A 55 -10.65 -8.87 -5.64
CA PHE A 55 -10.01 -10.02 -5.01
C PHE A 55 -8.51 -9.85 -4.83
N ILE A 56 -7.97 -10.61 -3.87
CA ILE A 56 -6.53 -10.80 -3.72
C ILE A 56 -6.26 -12.30 -3.75
N LEU A 57 -5.44 -12.72 -4.73
CA LEU A 57 -4.95 -14.07 -4.88
C LEU A 57 -3.55 -14.18 -4.27
N LEU A 58 -3.38 -15.13 -3.36
CA LEU A 58 -2.13 -15.53 -2.74
C LEU A 58 -1.69 -16.85 -3.35
N LEU A 59 -0.50 -16.87 -3.95
CA LEU A 59 0.09 -18.05 -4.56
C LEU A 59 1.39 -18.42 -3.85
N PRO A 60 1.70 -19.72 -3.68
CA PRO A 60 2.98 -20.16 -3.16
C PRO A 60 4.15 -19.61 -3.98
N ASN A 61 5.12 -18.99 -3.30
CA ASN A 61 6.35 -18.51 -3.94
C ASN A 61 7.46 -18.38 -2.90
N LYS A 62 8.69 -18.78 -3.26
CA LYS A 62 9.87 -18.66 -2.39
C LYS A 62 10.28 -17.22 -2.10
N LYS A 63 9.88 -16.27 -2.95
CA LYS A 63 10.15 -14.84 -2.81
C LYS A 63 8.84 -14.05 -2.80
N PHE A 64 8.85 -12.92 -2.10
CA PHE A 64 7.77 -11.96 -2.20
C PHE A 64 7.69 -11.40 -3.63
N SER A 65 6.49 -11.39 -4.20
CA SER A 65 6.19 -10.60 -5.41
C SER A 65 4.76 -10.12 -5.35
N CYS A 66 4.49 -8.95 -5.92
CA CYS A 66 3.17 -8.35 -5.92
C CYS A 66 2.83 -7.84 -7.32
N LEU A 67 1.60 -8.08 -7.76
CA LEU A 67 1.00 -7.49 -8.95
C LEU A 67 -0.31 -6.85 -8.52
N VAL A 68 -0.45 -5.55 -8.75
CA VAL A 68 -1.71 -4.83 -8.58
C VAL A 68 -2.29 -4.57 -9.95
N ILE A 69 -3.57 -4.87 -10.13
CA ILE A 69 -4.36 -4.53 -11.30
C ILE A 69 -5.53 -3.69 -10.80
N THR A 70 -5.73 -2.52 -11.35
CA THR A 70 -6.85 -1.67 -10.96
C THR A 70 -7.42 -0.93 -12.16
N ASN A 71 -8.66 -0.52 -12.04
CA ASN A 71 -9.32 0.36 -12.99
C ASN A 71 -9.88 1.53 -12.20
N PHE A 72 -9.77 2.72 -12.77
CA PHE A 72 -10.42 3.90 -12.22
C PHE A 72 -11.34 4.44 -13.33
N PRO A 73 -12.51 3.79 -13.53
CA PRO A 73 -13.22 3.78 -14.81
C PRO A 73 -13.48 5.16 -15.43
N ASP A 74 -13.67 6.17 -14.58
CA ASP A 74 -14.02 7.53 -14.99
C ASP A 74 -12.79 8.40 -15.33
N TYR A 75 -11.55 7.92 -15.12
CA TYR A 75 -10.34 8.73 -15.33
C TYR A 75 -9.12 7.95 -15.85
N PHE A 76 -8.89 6.73 -15.36
CA PHE A 76 -7.79 5.87 -15.78
C PHE A 76 -8.37 4.55 -16.26
N SER A 77 -8.06 4.17 -17.49
CA SER A 77 -8.32 2.82 -18.00
C SER A 77 -7.61 1.77 -17.12
N TRP A 78 -7.80 0.49 -17.44
CA TRP A 78 -7.10 -0.59 -16.75
C TRP A 78 -5.59 -0.34 -16.68
N GLN A 79 -5.06 -0.41 -15.47
CA GLN A 79 -3.65 -0.24 -15.16
C GLN A 79 -3.17 -1.45 -14.37
N SER A 80 -1.90 -1.82 -14.58
CA SER A 80 -1.23 -2.85 -13.79
C SER A 80 0.14 -2.37 -13.33
N CYS A 81 0.52 -2.73 -12.11
CA CYS A 81 1.83 -2.49 -11.53
C CYS A 81 2.36 -3.79 -10.93
N LYS A 82 3.48 -4.28 -11.44
CA LYS A 82 4.25 -5.30 -10.76
C LYS A 82 5.24 -4.60 -9.84
N LEU A 83 5.39 -5.08 -8.61
CA LEU A 83 6.46 -4.63 -7.74
C LEU A 83 7.79 -5.08 -8.35
N ASP A 84 8.48 -4.13 -8.97
CA ASP A 84 9.79 -4.26 -9.60
C ASP A 84 10.77 -3.25 -8.99
N ASN A 85 11.88 -2.99 -9.67
CA ASN A 85 12.93 -2.10 -9.17
C ASN A 85 12.51 -0.61 -9.13
N ASN A 86 11.34 -0.22 -9.65
CA ASN A 86 10.87 1.17 -9.66
C ASN A 86 10.14 1.56 -8.36
N PHE A 87 10.71 1.18 -7.22
CA PHE A 87 10.09 1.44 -5.90
C PHE A 87 9.90 2.93 -5.61
N LEU A 88 10.78 3.80 -6.12
CA LEU A 88 10.64 5.25 -5.95
C LEU A 88 9.41 5.82 -6.64
N ASP A 89 9.06 5.33 -7.83
CA ASP A 89 7.85 5.78 -8.53
C ASP A 89 6.58 5.38 -7.77
N ILE A 90 6.63 4.23 -7.09
CA ILE A 90 5.55 3.78 -6.19
C ILE A 90 5.44 4.73 -4.99
N ILE A 91 6.55 5.01 -4.31
CA ILE A 91 6.56 5.90 -3.14
C ILE A 91 6.10 7.31 -3.52
N PHE A 92 6.53 7.84 -4.67
CA PHE A 92 6.25 9.24 -5.08
C PHE A 92 4.91 9.40 -5.78
N SER A 93 4.11 8.32 -5.89
CA SER A 93 2.76 8.40 -6.45
C SER A 93 1.79 9.03 -5.46
N GLN A 94 1.21 10.16 -5.86
CA GLN A 94 0.28 10.93 -5.06
C GLN A 94 -1.12 10.32 -5.11
N THR A 95 -1.83 10.36 -3.98
CA THR A 95 -3.19 9.84 -3.87
C THR A 95 -4.21 10.71 -4.61
N PRO A 96 -5.16 10.14 -5.37
CA PRO A 96 -6.32 10.90 -5.81
C PRO A 96 -7.25 11.24 -4.64
N ILE A 97 -7.71 12.48 -4.58
CA ILE A 97 -8.55 12.96 -3.47
C ILE A 97 -9.96 13.27 -3.98
N PRO A 98 -11.02 12.66 -3.42
CA PRO A 98 -12.39 13.04 -3.76
C PRO A 98 -12.66 14.47 -3.30
N LYS A 99 -13.17 15.33 -4.18
CA LYS A 99 -13.52 16.71 -3.79
C LYS A 99 -14.64 16.78 -2.75
N LYS A 100 -15.54 15.80 -2.73
CA LYS A 100 -16.67 15.75 -1.80
C LYS A 100 -16.28 15.69 -0.32
N ILE A 101 -15.03 15.33 -0.01
CA ILE A 101 -14.51 15.29 1.36
C ILE A 101 -13.69 16.54 1.72
N LEU A 102 -13.51 17.48 0.78
CA LEU A 102 -12.67 18.66 0.94
C LEU A 102 -13.51 19.93 1.02
N LYS A 103 -13.01 20.92 1.78
CA LYS A 103 -13.51 22.29 1.70
C LYS A 103 -12.84 23.02 0.53
N GLU A 104 -13.42 24.16 0.12
CA GLU A 104 -12.86 24.99 -0.96
C GLU A 104 -11.42 25.47 -0.69
N GLU A 105 -11.11 25.77 0.57
CA GLU A 105 -9.76 26.14 1.01
C GLU A 105 -8.75 25.00 0.79
N ASP A 106 -9.12 23.75 1.11
CA ASP A 106 -8.30 22.57 0.89
C ASP A 106 -8.09 22.30 -0.60
N ILE A 107 -9.16 22.48 -1.40
CA ILE A 107 -9.07 22.34 -2.86
C ILE A 107 -8.06 23.35 -3.43
N ARG A 108 -8.07 24.59 -2.95
CA ARG A 108 -7.12 25.62 -3.38
C ARG A 108 -5.69 25.29 -2.94
N PHE A 109 -5.53 24.80 -1.72
CA PHE A 109 -4.24 24.35 -1.18
C PHE A 109 -3.63 23.23 -2.04
N PHE A 110 -4.38 22.16 -2.32
CA PHE A 110 -3.88 21.05 -3.15
C PHE A 110 -3.57 21.48 -4.58
N LYS A 111 -4.36 22.39 -5.16
CA LYS A 111 -4.04 22.96 -6.48
C LYS A 111 -2.70 23.69 -6.48
N ASN A 112 -2.38 24.45 -5.43
CA ASN A 112 -1.08 25.11 -5.29
C ASN A 112 0.08 24.11 -5.12
N LEU A 113 -0.19 22.91 -4.58
CA LEU A 113 0.77 21.80 -4.53
C LEU A 113 0.93 21.05 -5.87
N GLY A 114 0.20 21.47 -6.91
CA GLY A 114 0.29 20.88 -8.25
C GLY A 114 -0.75 19.79 -8.54
N TYR A 115 -1.75 19.62 -7.68
CA TYR A 115 -2.92 18.81 -8.04
C TYR A 115 -3.76 19.53 -9.09
N PHE A 116 -4.33 18.79 -10.02
CA PHE A 116 -5.29 19.33 -10.96
C PHE A 116 -6.69 18.78 -10.70
N SER A 117 -7.69 19.60 -11.03
CA SER A 117 -9.09 19.29 -10.79
C SER A 117 -9.66 18.56 -12.00
N ASN A 118 -10.25 17.38 -11.79
CA ASN A 118 -10.96 16.63 -12.81
C ASN A 118 -12.29 16.10 -12.25
N GLN A 119 -13.42 16.59 -12.76
CA GLN A 119 -14.77 16.26 -12.28
C GLN A 119 -14.86 16.28 -10.74
N ASN A 120 -15.05 15.12 -10.09
CA ASN A 120 -15.23 14.98 -8.64
C ASN A 120 -13.93 14.70 -7.88
N TRP A 121 -12.76 14.79 -8.53
CA TRP A 121 -11.47 14.43 -7.94
C TRP A 121 -10.41 15.52 -8.13
N LEU A 122 -9.47 15.55 -7.19
CA LEU A 122 -8.16 16.18 -7.35
C LEU A 122 -7.15 15.08 -7.64
N LEU A 123 -6.40 15.25 -8.73
CA LEU A 123 -5.42 14.28 -9.20
C LEU A 123 -4.02 14.84 -9.04
N GLY A 124 -3.16 14.09 -8.36
CA GLY A 124 -1.74 14.41 -8.19
C GLY A 124 -0.85 13.78 -9.26
N LYS A 125 0.46 13.90 -9.07
CA LYS A 125 1.49 13.28 -9.91
C LYS A 125 1.62 11.78 -9.64
N GLY A 126 2.03 11.03 -10.68
CA GLY A 126 2.23 9.59 -10.61
C GLY A 126 1.06 8.78 -11.18
N LYS A 127 1.08 7.46 -10.97
CA LYS A 127 0.06 6.55 -11.48
C LYS A 127 -0.84 6.07 -10.34
N PHE A 128 -2.14 6.02 -10.58
CA PHE A 128 -3.09 5.52 -9.59
C PHE A 128 -2.80 4.09 -9.14
N VAL A 129 -2.43 3.20 -10.07
CA VAL A 129 -2.04 1.82 -9.74
C VAL A 129 -0.79 1.75 -8.86
N TYR A 130 0.12 2.71 -8.97
CA TYR A 130 1.30 2.79 -8.11
C TYR A 130 0.91 3.18 -6.68
N HIS A 131 -0.03 4.12 -6.53
CA HIS A 131 -0.54 4.50 -5.21
C HIS A 131 -1.29 3.32 -4.55
N LYS A 132 -2.05 2.54 -5.33
CA LYS A 132 -2.69 1.32 -4.83
C LYS A 132 -1.69 0.23 -4.42
N MET A 133 -0.54 0.13 -5.10
CA MET A 133 0.58 -0.70 -4.66
C MET A 133 1.15 -0.18 -3.33
N LEU A 134 1.36 1.13 -3.20
CA LEU A 134 1.86 1.76 -1.97
C LEU A 134 0.91 1.48 -0.79
N ASP A 135 -0.40 1.67 -0.96
CA ASP A 135 -1.44 1.35 0.05
C ASP A 135 -1.33 -0.10 0.53
N LEU A 136 -1.25 -1.04 -0.42
CA LEU A 136 -1.17 -2.48 -0.14
C LEU A 136 0.12 -2.83 0.62
N LEU A 137 1.27 -2.29 0.19
CA LEU A 137 2.55 -2.51 0.87
C LEU A 137 2.54 -1.92 2.29
N GLY A 138 1.96 -0.73 2.47
CA GLY A 138 1.77 -0.11 3.78
C GLY A 138 0.94 -0.99 4.71
N ASN A 139 -0.18 -1.53 4.24
CA ASN A 139 -1.00 -2.44 5.04
C ASN A 139 -0.27 -3.75 5.37
N LEU A 140 0.47 -4.34 4.43
CA LEU A 140 1.26 -5.55 4.68
C LEU A 140 2.36 -5.31 5.72
N LYS A 141 2.93 -4.11 5.77
CA LYS A 141 4.00 -3.77 6.72
C LYS A 141 3.55 -3.82 8.19
N ILE A 142 2.24 -3.70 8.45
CA ILE A 142 1.64 -3.87 9.80
C ILE A 142 1.99 -5.24 10.40
N LEU A 143 2.08 -6.29 9.58
CA LEU A 143 2.44 -7.63 10.06
C LEU A 143 3.85 -7.69 10.65
N ASN A 144 4.76 -6.82 10.18
CA ASN A 144 6.19 -6.84 10.46
C ASN A 144 6.86 -8.22 10.28
N LYS A 145 6.38 -9.02 9.32
CA LYS A 145 6.87 -10.36 9.00
C LYS A 145 7.35 -10.44 7.56
N GLU A 146 8.26 -11.38 7.28
CA GLU A 146 8.66 -11.69 5.91
C GLU A 146 7.60 -12.55 5.25
N ILE A 147 7.08 -12.13 4.09
CA ILE A 147 6.04 -12.86 3.36
C ILE A 147 6.66 -13.58 2.17
N LYS A 148 6.51 -14.91 2.11
CA LYS A 148 6.89 -15.74 0.97
C LYS A 148 5.65 -16.14 0.19
N ALA A 149 5.30 -15.28 -0.77
CA ALA A 149 4.12 -15.43 -1.61
C ALA A 149 4.22 -14.58 -2.88
N LYS A 150 3.50 -14.99 -3.92
CA LYS A 150 3.09 -14.10 -5.00
C LYS A 150 1.67 -13.60 -4.71
N ILE A 151 1.52 -12.30 -4.60
CA ILE A 151 0.24 -11.61 -4.41
C ILE A 151 -0.21 -11.04 -5.75
N ILE A 152 -1.44 -11.33 -6.15
CA ILE A 152 -2.12 -10.66 -7.27
C ILE A 152 -3.36 -9.99 -6.71
N ALA A 153 -3.36 -8.67 -6.66
CA ALA A 153 -4.43 -7.85 -6.12
C ALA A 153 -5.21 -7.20 -7.26
N PHE A 154 -6.46 -7.59 -7.44
CA PHE A 154 -7.38 -7.03 -8.42
C PHE A 154 -8.34 -6.06 -7.73
N ARG A 155 -8.22 -4.78 -8.12
CA ARG A 155 -8.96 -3.64 -7.56
C ARG A 155 -8.86 -3.59 -6.02
N PRO A 156 -7.63 -3.59 -5.44
CA PRO A 156 -7.48 -3.60 -3.99
C PRO A 156 -8.09 -2.36 -3.34
N SER A 157 -8.59 -2.55 -2.12
CA SER A 157 -9.16 -1.51 -1.26
C SER A 157 -8.59 -1.67 0.15
N HIS A 158 -8.63 -0.65 1.00
CA HIS A 158 -8.17 -0.79 2.38
C HIS A 158 -8.93 -1.91 3.11
N LYS A 159 -10.23 -2.07 2.88
CA LYS A 159 -11.02 -3.18 3.44
C LYS A 159 -10.44 -4.54 3.05
N LEU A 160 -10.21 -4.76 1.76
CA LEU A 160 -9.69 -6.03 1.23
C LEU A 160 -8.22 -6.26 1.63
N ASN A 161 -7.40 -5.21 1.69
CA ASN A 161 -6.03 -5.26 2.19
C ASN A 161 -5.99 -5.65 3.68
N LEU A 162 -6.90 -5.12 4.50
CA LEU A 162 -6.99 -5.48 5.92
C LEU A 162 -7.48 -6.92 6.11
N GLN A 163 -8.40 -7.41 5.27
CA GLN A 163 -8.78 -8.83 5.25
C GLN A 163 -7.58 -9.72 4.91
N LEU A 164 -6.76 -9.31 3.95
CA LEU A 164 -5.49 -9.97 3.63
C LEU A 164 -4.55 -10.03 4.83
N VAL A 165 -4.33 -8.90 5.50
CA VAL A 165 -3.47 -8.82 6.69
C VAL A 165 -3.96 -9.78 7.77
N LYS A 166 -5.26 -9.76 8.10
CA LYS A 166 -5.86 -10.69 9.07
C LYS A 166 -5.65 -12.15 8.65
N LYS A 167 -5.83 -12.47 7.37
CA LYS A 167 -5.67 -13.84 6.87
C LYS A 167 -4.22 -14.32 6.98
N LEU A 168 -3.26 -13.45 6.66
CA LEU A 168 -1.83 -13.75 6.80
C LEU A 168 -1.44 -13.93 8.27
N GLU A 169 -2.00 -13.13 9.17
CA GLU A 169 -1.78 -13.25 10.60
C GLU A 169 -2.32 -14.58 11.16
N GLU A 170 -3.53 -14.99 10.77
CA GLU A 170 -4.10 -16.30 11.10
C GLU A 170 -3.20 -17.45 10.65
N LEU A 171 -2.73 -17.41 9.40
CA LEU A 171 -1.84 -18.44 8.85
C LEU A 171 -0.50 -18.50 9.58
N SER A 172 0.00 -17.34 10.03
CA SER A 172 1.21 -17.26 10.84
C SER A 172 1.04 -17.92 12.21
N LYS A 173 -0.14 -17.81 12.84
CA LYS A 173 -0.46 -18.43 14.14
C LYS A 173 -0.79 -19.92 14.00
N GLY A 174 -1.51 -20.29 12.94
CA GLY A 174 -1.93 -21.66 12.64
C GLY A 174 -0.79 -22.62 12.26
N GLY A 175 0.41 -22.11 11.97
CA GLY A 175 1.61 -22.94 11.83
C GLY A 175 2.09 -23.62 13.12
N LYS A 176 1.52 -23.29 14.28
CA LYS A 176 1.83 -23.93 15.57
C LYS A 176 0.87 -25.06 15.98
N ASN A 177 -0.29 -25.21 15.33
CA ASN A 177 -1.23 -26.30 15.59
C ASN A 177 -1.73 -26.86 14.25
N GLY A 178 -1.41 -28.13 14.00
CA GLY A 178 -1.35 -28.74 12.68
C GLY A 178 -2.65 -28.87 11.89
N TYR A 179 -2.43 -29.21 10.62
CA TYR A 179 -3.18 -30.17 9.82
C TYR A 179 -2.16 -30.91 8.96
#